data_AF-A0A8X6X6W4-F1
#
_entry.id   AF-A0A8X6X6W4-F1
#
_cell.length_a   1.000
_cell.length_b   1.000
_cell.length_c   1.000
_cell.angle_alpha   90.00
_cell.angle_beta   90.00
_cell.angle_gamma   90.00
#
_symmetry.space_group_name_H-M   'P 1'
#
loop_
_entity.id
_entity.type
_entity.pdbx_description
1 polymer ?
#
loop_
_entity_poly.entity_id
_entity_poly.type
_entity_poly.pdbx_seq_one_letter_code
_entity_poly.pdbx_strand_id
1 'polypeptide(L)' 'MGNKAGSRISEELLKSLFIQRLPTHVQQILAISNDKLNKLAEMVDGIMAVSGSTSSIHVIDAENQDLKTVLMEISSHLSR' A
#
# COMPACT_ATOMS: atom_id res chain seq x y z
N MET A 1 -21.60 1.23 27.21
CA MET A 1 -22.29 0.77 25.99
C MET A 1 -21.28 0.71 24.87
N GLY A 2 -20.66 -0.46 24.63
CA GLY A 2 -19.69 -0.62 23.54
C GLY A 2 -20.46 -0.62 22.21
N ASN A 3 -20.29 0.41 21.41
CA ASN A 3 -20.84 0.41 20.06
C ASN A 3 -20.19 -0.78 19.32
N LYS A 4 -20.97 -1.81 19.02
CA LYS A 4 -20.61 -2.80 18.02
C LYS A 4 -21.01 -2.17 16.69
N ALA A 5 -20.26 -1.14 16.27
CA ALA A 5 -20.26 -0.71 14.89
C ALA A 5 -19.52 -1.78 14.07
N GLY A 6 -20.04 -3.01 14.07
CA GLY A 6 -19.84 -3.98 13.00
C GLY A 6 -20.63 -3.49 11.79
N SER A 7 -20.30 -2.28 11.34
CA SER A 7 -20.71 -1.77 10.04
C SER A 7 -20.12 -2.77 9.06
N ARG A 8 -20.99 -3.51 8.38
CA ARG A 8 -20.62 -4.54 7.41
C ARG A 8 -19.87 -3.83 6.29
N ILE A 9 -18.54 -3.71 6.42
CA ILE A 9 -17.70 -3.17 5.37
C ILE A 9 -18.03 -4.00 4.13
N SER A 10 -18.54 -3.34 3.07
CA SER A 10 -18.97 -4.07 1.89
C SER A 10 -17.77 -4.74 1.24
N GLU A 11 -17.96 -5.95 0.73
CA GLU A 11 -16.88 -6.66 0.03
C GLU A 11 -16.36 -5.85 -1.15
N GLU A 12 -17.24 -5.07 -1.80
CA GLU A 12 -16.89 -4.14 -2.87
C GLU A 12 -15.93 -3.03 -2.40
N LEU A 13 -16.18 -2.43 -1.23
CA LEU A 13 -15.26 -1.44 -0.65
C LEU A 13 -13.91 -2.08 -0.30
N LEU A 14 -13.90 -3.29 0.25
CA LEU A 14 -12.65 -4.02 0.52
C LEU A 14 -11.87 -4.31 -0.76
N LYS A 15 -12.56 -4.74 -1.83
CA LYS A 15 -11.93 -4.95 -3.15
C LYS A 15 -11.36 -3.66 -3.71
N SER A 16 -12.12 -2.56 -3.65
CA SER A 16 -11.68 -1.26 -4.14
C SER A 16 -10.42 -0.78 -3.40
N LEU A 17 -10.43 -0.84 -2.06
CA LEU A 17 -9.27 -0.48 -1.23
C LEU A 17 -8.07 -1.39 -1.47
N PHE A 18 -8.32 -2.69 -1.63
CA PHE A 18 -7.29 -3.66 -1.93
C PHE A 18 -6.60 -3.34 -3.26
N ILE A 19 -7.36 -3.15 -4.34
CA ILE A 19 -6.83 -2.82 -5.66
C ILE A 19 -6.10 -1.47 -5.62
N GLN A 20 -6.69 -0.45 -4.99
CA GLN A 20 -6.09 0.89 -4.92
C GLN A 20 -4.71 0.91 -4.24
N ARG A 21 -4.42 -0.03 -3.34
CA ARG A 21 -3.12 -0.15 -2.66
C ARG A 21 -2.02 -0.83 -3.48
N LEU A 22 -2.37 -1.44 -4.60
CA LEU A 22 -1.42 -2.16 -5.44
C LEU A 22 -0.74 -1.22 -6.45
N PRO A 23 0.41 -1.58 -7.02
CA PRO A 23 1.02 -0.82 -8.10
C PRO A 23 0.15 -0.80 -9.35
N THR A 24 0.26 0.26 -10.15
CA THR A 24 -0.54 0.47 -11.37
C THR A 24 -0.56 -0.73 -12.31
N HIS A 25 0.57 -1.43 -12.48
CA HIS A 25 0.65 -2.60 -13.36
C HIS A 25 -0.22 -3.76 -12.86
N VAL A 26 -0.30 -3.98 -11.53
CA VAL A 26 -1.14 -5.03 -10.93
C VAL A 26 -2.61 -4.64 -10.95
N GLN A 27 -2.91 -3.35 -10.71
CA GLN A 27 -4.28 -2.84 -10.82
C GLN A 27 -4.85 -3.06 -12.22
N GLN A 28 -4.06 -2.78 -13.27
CA GLN A 28 -4.47 -2.98 -14.67
C GLN A 28 -4.78 -4.44 -14.98
N ILE A 29 -4.01 -5.38 -14.43
CA ILE A 29 -4.24 -6.81 -14.64
C ILE A 29 -5.49 -7.27 -13.86
N LEU A 30 -5.65 -6.83 -12.61
CA LEU A 30 -6.79 -7.21 -11.78
C LEU A 30 -8.10 -6.54 -12.19
N ALA A 31 -8.07 -5.37 -12.82
CA ALA A 31 -9.28 -4.66 -13.26
C ALA A 31 -10.12 -5.45 -14.27
N ILE A 32 -9.51 -6.45 -14.92
CA ILE A 32 -10.18 -7.36 -15.87
C ILE A 32 -10.85 -8.53 -15.13
N SER A 33 -10.40 -8.84 -13.90
CA SER A 33 -10.98 -9.87 -13.05
C SER A 33 -12.04 -9.29 -12.11
N ASN A 34 -13.21 -9.93 -12.07
CA ASN A 34 -14.29 -9.58 -11.14
C ASN A 34 -14.41 -10.59 -9.98
N ASP A 35 -13.30 -11.25 -9.65
CA ASP A 35 -13.28 -12.33 -8.66
C ASP A 35 -13.45 -11.83 -7.21
N LYS A 36 -13.63 -12.77 -6.29
CA LYS A 36 -13.70 -12.49 -4.84
C LYS A 36 -12.35 -12.01 -4.31
N LEU A 37 -12.36 -11.27 -3.21
CA LEU A 37 -11.15 -10.68 -2.62
C LEU A 37 -10.03 -11.71 -2.39
N ASN A 38 -10.37 -12.90 -1.91
CA ASN A 38 -9.40 -13.98 -1.70
C ASN A 38 -8.69 -14.41 -2.99
N LYS A 39 -9.43 -14.43 -4.11
CA LYS A 39 -8.87 -14.81 -5.42
C LYS A 39 -8.09 -13.67 -6.05
N LEU A 40 -8.55 -12.43 -5.87
CA LEU A 40 -7.76 -11.24 -6.22
C LEU A 40 -6.43 -11.23 -5.48
N ALA A 41 -6.40 -11.58 -4.18
CA ALA A 41 -5.18 -11.68 -3.40
C ALA A 41 -4.22 -12.76 -3.92
N GLU A 42 -4.73 -13.96 -4.21
CA GLU A 42 -3.92 -15.03 -4.82
C GLU A 42 -3.31 -14.62 -6.17
N MET A 43 -4.08 -13.88 -6.98
CA MET A 43 -3.57 -13.33 -8.25
C MET A 43 -2.52 -12.23 -8.03
N VAL A 44 -2.70 -11.35 -7.05
CA VAL A 44 -1.68 -10.37 -6.67
C VAL A 44 -0.37 -11.05 -6.33
N ASP A 45 -0.43 -12.10 -5.50
CA ASP A 45 0.77 -12.82 -5.07
C ASP A 45 1.50 -13.44 -6.27
N GLY A 46 0.75 -14.02 -7.21
CA GLY A 46 1.30 -14.56 -8.46
C GLY A 46 1.93 -13.47 -9.36
N ILE A 47 1.24 -12.33 -9.53
CA ILE A 47 1.74 -11.22 -10.35
C ILE A 47 2.98 -10.60 -9.72
N MET A 48 2.97 -10.37 -8.40
CA MET A 48 4.09 -9.84 -7.63
C MET A 48 5.32 -10.76 -7.69
N ALA A 49 5.11 -12.09 -7.59
CA ALA A 49 6.17 -13.07 -7.69
C ALA A 49 6.89 -13.05 -9.05
N VAL A 50 6.13 -12.87 -10.15
CA VAL A 50 6.68 -12.82 -11.51
C VAL A 50 7.28 -11.46 -11.83
N SER A 51 6.68 -10.38 -11.35
CA SER A 51 7.09 -9.02 -11.67
C SER A 51 8.43 -8.64 -11.03
N GLY A 52 8.91 -9.37 -10.02
CA GLY A 52 10.14 -9.05 -9.27
C GLY A 52 10.10 -7.68 -8.57
N SER A 53 8.98 -6.96 -8.71
CA SER A 53 8.74 -5.65 -8.18
C SER A 53 8.20 -5.83 -6.77
N THR A 54 9.13 -5.91 -5.81
CA THR A 54 8.89 -5.56 -4.41
C THR A 54 8.60 -4.06 -4.35
N SER A 55 7.47 -3.69 -4.94
CA SER A 55 6.95 -2.34 -4.91
C SER A 55 6.62 -2.05 -3.46
N SER A 56 7.49 -1.23 -2.87
CA SER A 56 7.41 -0.76 -1.50
C SER A 56 5.96 -0.39 -1.21
N ILE A 57 5.28 -1.23 -0.42
CA ILE A 57 3.93 -0.93 0.04
C ILE A 57 4.05 0.43 0.73
N HIS A 58 3.29 1.42 0.27
CA HIS A 58 3.30 2.86 0.61
C HIS A 58 3.31 3.23 2.12
N VAL A 59 3.43 2.28 3.04
CA VAL A 59 3.52 2.49 4.48
C VAL A 59 4.89 3.04 4.89
N ILE A 60 5.94 2.87 4.07
CA ILE A 60 7.28 3.45 4.34
C ILE A 60 7.85 4.05 3.05
N ASP A 61 7.07 4.88 2.35
CA ASP A 61 7.65 5.93 1.49
C ASP A 61 7.32 7.33 2.07
N ALA A 62 7.22 7.38 3.40
CA ALA A 62 7.77 8.50 4.12
C ALA A 62 9.29 8.33 4.14
N GLU A 63 9.93 8.35 2.95
CA GLU A 63 11.28 8.85 2.89
C GLU A 63 11.27 10.13 3.69
N ASN A 64 11.94 10.05 4.81
CA ASN A 64 11.73 10.90 5.95
C ASN A 64 12.39 12.24 5.65
N GLN A 65 11.78 13.04 4.77
CA GLN A 65 12.25 14.37 4.37
C GLN A 65 12.45 15.22 5.62
N ASP A 66 11.61 15.03 6.62
CA ASP A 66 11.74 15.63 7.93
C ASP A 66 13.03 15.19 8.63
N LEU A 67 13.35 13.88 8.71
CA LEU A 67 14.63 13.40 9.26
C LEU A 67 15.83 13.81 8.41
N LYS A 68 15.72 13.82 7.08
CA LYS A 68 16.80 14.30 6.18
C LYS A 68 17.08 15.78 6.47
N THR A 69 16.03 16.58 6.65
CA THR A 69 16.13 18.01 7.01
C THR A 69 16.74 18.19 8.40
N VAL A 70 16.26 17.45 9.41
CA VAL A 70 16.80 17.50 10.78
C VAL A 70 18.27 17.08 10.82
N LEU A 71 18.67 16.04 10.09
CA LEU A 71 20.08 15.63 10.01
C LEU A 71 20.96 16.69 9.32
N MET A 72 20.42 17.39 8.32
CA MET A 72 21.12 18.49 7.65
C MET A 72 21.31 19.69 8.59
N GLU A 73 20.30 20.05 9.39
CA GLU A 73 20.40 21.11 10.39
C GLU A 73 21.41 20.79 11.50
N ILE A 74 21.39 19.56 12.03
CA ILE A 74 22.33 19.11 13.06
C ILE A 74 23.76 19.16 12.54
N SER A 75 23.98 18.69 11.30
CA SER A 75 25.31 18.69 10.68
C SER A 75 25.84 20.11 10.45
N SER A 76 24.96 21.05 10.08
CA SER A 76 25.30 22.47 9.92
C SER A 76 25.74 23.12 11.25
N HIS A 77 25.05 22.80 12.35
CA HIS A 77 25.40 23.33 13.67
C HIS A 77 26.69 22.75 14.25
N LEU A 78 27.04 21.50 13.93
CA LEU A 78 28.26 20.86 14.43
C LEU A 78 29.53 21.34 13.71
N SER A 79 29.39 21.88 12.50
CA SER A 79 30.51 22.36 11.66
C SER A 79 30.88 23.83 11.91
N ARG A 80 30.23 24.50 12.87
CA ARG A 80 30.40 25.92 13.17
C ARG A 80 31.08 26.10 14.53
#